data_AF-A0A520RLI4-F1
#
_entry.id   AF-A0A520RLI4-F1
#
_cell.length_a   1.000
_cell.length_b   1.000
_cell.length_c   1.000
_cell.angle_alpha   90.00
_cell.angle_beta   90.00
_cell.angle_gamma   90.00
#
_symmetry.space_group_name_H-M   'P 1'
#
loop_
_entity.id
_entity.type
_entity.pdbx_description
1 polymer ?
#
loop_
_entity_poly.entity_id
_entity_poly.type
_entity_poly.pdbx_seq_one_letter_code
_entity_poly.pdbx_strand_id
1 'polypeptide(L)'
;MTELTHTVEDATLSLRSPATVMDLERLGSFSPTRLSFARRLTRTMFEQQWQVSRTQFELDENGHGFAIYCLQTPTHRYHVVVFSRHLEDAQRTDRVIAEAWDLTFCLLEGEVDAELMSAMAANVPLQEAGRQHPRLLVISRANKSVRAFATVSTALASGQQPDIDHLKEAGYLYRTTAVYGNGKFGIADFDRIKGYQDFWQPFSAQMAAVYILREFSVDQVEHIARQADPGRAVALHPDARRYLGIGNATGLGMAPFLINH
;
A
#
# COMPACT_ATOMS: atom_id res chain seq x y z
N MET A 1 2.37 54.81 7.57
CA MET A 1 2.21 53.85 6.45
C MET A 1 3.57 53.73 5.81
N THR A 2 4.31 52.69 6.15
CA THR A 2 5.62 52.41 5.57
C THR A 2 5.40 51.27 4.58
N GLU A 3 5.41 51.58 3.29
CA GLU A 3 5.38 50.57 2.24
C GLU A 3 6.68 49.77 2.29
N LEU A 4 6.57 48.47 2.59
CA LEU A 4 7.63 47.50 2.42
C LEU A 4 7.68 47.10 0.94
N THR A 5 8.40 47.85 0.13
CA THR A 5 8.84 47.41 -1.19
C THR A 5 9.96 46.40 -1.03
N HIS A 6 9.61 45.12 -0.93
CA HIS A 6 10.57 44.04 -1.12
C HIS A 6 10.92 43.94 -2.60
N THR A 7 11.97 44.62 -3.03
CA THR A 7 12.70 44.25 -4.26
C THR A 7 13.37 42.91 -3.99
N VAL A 8 12.73 41.83 -4.42
CA VAL A 8 13.42 40.54 -4.60
C VAL A 8 14.35 40.76 -5.80
N GLU A 9 15.63 41.02 -5.53
CA GLU A 9 16.65 40.90 -6.56
C GLU A 9 16.54 39.49 -7.13
N ASP A 10 16.33 39.42 -8.45
CA ASP A 10 16.32 38.19 -9.23
C ASP A 10 17.75 37.64 -9.28
N ALA A 11 18.21 37.12 -8.13
CA ALA A 11 19.41 36.32 -8.03
C ALA A 11 19.09 35.00 -8.74
N THR A 12 19.18 35.03 -10.06
CA THR A 12 19.16 33.86 -10.93
C THR A 12 20.38 33.01 -10.59
N LEU A 13 20.24 32.20 -9.53
CA LEU A 13 21.22 31.20 -9.16
C LEU A 13 21.48 30.34 -10.39
N SER A 14 22.72 30.33 -10.86
CA SER A 14 23.12 29.49 -11.99
C SER A 14 22.71 28.05 -11.70
N LEU A 15 21.82 27.48 -12.53
CA LEU A 15 21.39 26.10 -12.39
C LEU A 15 22.62 25.18 -12.46
N ARG A 16 22.64 24.15 -11.62
CA ARG A 16 23.67 23.10 -11.69
C ARG A 16 23.57 22.37 -13.04
N SER A 17 24.70 21.96 -13.60
CA SER A 17 24.71 21.27 -14.89
C SER A 17 23.85 19.99 -14.86
N PRO A 18 23.19 19.61 -15.97
CA PRO A 18 22.45 18.36 -16.06
C PRO A 18 23.30 17.14 -15.66
N ALA A 19 24.59 17.11 -16.02
CA ALA A 19 25.48 16.02 -15.63
C ALA A 19 25.66 15.88 -14.10
N THR A 20 25.42 16.94 -13.33
CA THR A 20 25.49 16.92 -11.86
C THR A 20 24.16 16.56 -11.20
N VAL A 21 23.03 16.89 -11.84
CA VAL A 21 21.67 16.70 -11.25
C VAL A 21 20.91 15.51 -11.82
N MET A 22 21.26 15.05 -13.03
CA MET A 22 20.68 13.89 -13.72
C MET A 22 21.49 12.61 -13.52
N ASP A 23 22.21 12.50 -12.40
CA ASP A 23 22.90 11.28 -12.03
C ASP A 23 21.87 10.21 -11.61
N LEU A 24 21.84 9.07 -12.32
CA LEU A 24 20.82 8.05 -12.15
C LEU A 24 20.89 7.34 -10.80
N GLU A 25 22.10 7.08 -10.28
CA GLU A 25 22.26 6.46 -8.96
C GLU A 25 21.72 7.39 -7.88
N ARG A 26 22.05 8.68 -7.96
CA ARG A 26 21.60 9.69 -7.02
C ARG A 26 20.10 9.94 -7.12
N LEU A 27 19.55 10.02 -8.33
CA LEU A 27 18.11 10.11 -8.59
C LEU A 27 17.36 8.89 -8.04
N GLY A 28 17.91 7.69 -8.24
CA GLY A 28 17.38 6.43 -7.72
C GLY A 28 17.50 6.30 -6.20
N SER A 29 18.47 6.99 -5.58
CA SER A 29 18.69 7.00 -4.13
C SER A 29 17.89 8.07 -3.38
N PHE A 30 17.08 8.89 -4.07
CA PHE A 30 16.38 10.00 -3.42
C PHE A 30 15.51 9.48 -2.28
N SER A 31 15.89 9.90 -1.07
CA SER A 31 15.13 9.58 0.13
C SER A 31 13.80 10.33 0.13
N PRO A 32 12.74 9.75 0.69
CA PRO A 32 11.44 10.41 0.79
C PRO A 32 11.55 11.79 1.45
N THR A 33 11.12 12.83 0.73
CA THR A 33 11.11 14.21 1.27
C THR A 33 9.84 14.46 2.08
N ARG A 34 9.69 15.67 2.63
CA ARG A 34 8.45 16.09 3.31
C ARG A 34 7.21 16.08 2.39
N LEU A 35 7.42 16.02 1.08
CA LEU A 35 6.37 15.93 0.06
C LEU A 35 5.89 14.49 -0.20
N SER A 36 6.55 13.48 0.40
CA SER A 36 6.11 12.09 0.29
C SER A 36 4.72 11.91 0.88
N PHE A 37 3.75 11.48 0.05
CA PHE A 37 2.38 11.19 0.49
C PHE A 37 2.36 10.14 1.62
N ALA A 38 3.18 9.09 1.51
CA ALA A 38 3.29 8.07 2.53
C ALA A 38 3.81 8.62 3.87
N ARG A 39 4.88 9.43 3.86
CA ARG A 39 5.44 10.04 5.09
C ARG A 39 4.46 11.04 5.71
N ARG A 40 3.70 11.75 4.89
CA ARG A 40 2.69 12.69 5.37
C ARG A 40 1.54 11.96 6.04
N LEU A 41 1.04 10.89 5.42
CA LEU A 41 0.01 10.03 6.01
C LEU A 41 0.47 9.40 7.33
N THR A 42 1.64 8.76 7.38
CA THR A 42 2.11 8.10 8.61
C THR A 42 2.32 9.08 9.76
N ARG A 43 2.76 10.30 9.46
CA ARG A 43 2.83 11.37 10.45
C ARG A 43 1.44 11.78 10.93
N THR A 44 0.46 11.95 10.04
CA THR A 44 -0.94 12.22 10.42
C THR A 44 -1.50 11.10 11.31
N MET A 45 -1.32 9.84 10.92
CA MET A 45 -1.74 8.68 11.70
C MET A 45 -1.14 8.69 13.11
N PHE A 46 0.14 9.02 13.22
CA PHE A 46 0.81 9.16 14.51
C PHE A 46 0.28 10.35 15.32
N GLU A 47 0.24 11.56 14.75
CA GLU A 47 -0.20 12.78 15.46
C GLU A 47 -1.66 12.67 15.93
N GLN A 48 -2.51 12.03 15.13
CA GLN A 48 -3.93 11.82 15.43
C GLN A 48 -4.23 10.49 16.12
N GLN A 49 -3.21 9.69 16.45
CA GLN A 49 -3.33 8.42 17.18
C GLN A 49 -4.31 7.43 16.53
N TRP A 50 -4.27 7.33 15.18
CA TRP A 50 -5.09 6.37 14.45
C TRP A 50 -4.80 4.95 14.91
N GLN A 51 -5.85 4.13 15.05
CA GLN A 51 -5.73 2.75 15.46
C GLN A 51 -5.95 1.82 14.27
N VAL A 52 -5.07 0.85 14.12
CA VAL A 52 -5.21 -0.24 13.14
C VAL A 52 -5.45 -1.52 13.91
N SER A 53 -6.53 -2.22 13.58
CA SER A 53 -6.82 -3.53 14.15
C SER A 53 -7.25 -4.50 13.06
N ARG A 54 -6.87 -5.76 13.21
CA ARG A 54 -7.33 -6.86 12.36
C ARG A 54 -8.62 -7.41 12.95
N THR A 55 -9.74 -7.19 12.28
CA THR A 55 -11.06 -7.58 12.78
C THR A 55 -11.48 -8.98 12.33
N GLN A 56 -11.04 -9.42 11.15
CA GLN A 56 -11.23 -10.78 10.65
C GLN A 56 -9.98 -11.25 9.90
N PHE A 57 -9.66 -12.54 10.03
CA PHE A 57 -8.49 -13.15 9.39
C PHE A 57 -8.80 -14.61 9.07
N GLU A 58 -9.56 -14.79 7.99
CA GLU A 58 -10.07 -16.08 7.52
C GLU A 58 -9.21 -16.56 6.35
N LEU A 59 -7.98 -16.96 6.67
CA LEU A 59 -7.03 -17.55 5.71
C LEU A 59 -6.84 -19.03 5.98
N ASP A 60 -6.78 -19.84 4.92
CA ASP A 60 -6.38 -21.25 4.95
C ASP A 60 -4.89 -21.42 5.29
N GLU A 61 -4.42 -22.67 5.37
CA GLU A 61 -3.02 -22.99 5.67
C GLU A 61 -2.01 -22.41 4.66
N ASN A 62 -2.47 -22.12 3.44
CA ASN A 62 -1.67 -21.56 2.35
C ASN A 62 -1.74 -20.01 2.30
N GLY A 63 -2.50 -19.40 3.21
CA GLY A 63 -2.69 -17.95 3.28
C GLY A 63 -3.71 -17.41 2.26
N HIS A 64 -4.61 -18.24 1.74
CA HIS A 64 -5.69 -17.84 0.84
C HIS A 64 -7.03 -17.71 1.56
N GLY A 65 -7.89 -16.80 1.12
CA GLY A 65 -9.13 -16.45 1.81
C GLY A 65 -9.32 -14.94 1.88
N PHE A 66 -9.77 -14.43 3.03
CA PHE A 66 -9.92 -12.99 3.21
C PHE A 66 -9.51 -12.50 4.60
N ALA A 67 -9.17 -11.21 4.67
CA ALA A 67 -8.91 -10.52 5.93
C ALA A 67 -9.56 -9.15 5.91
N ILE A 68 -10.00 -8.69 7.09
CA ILE A 68 -10.55 -7.35 7.30
C ILE A 68 -9.73 -6.64 8.36
N TYR A 69 -9.31 -5.42 8.02
CA TYR A 69 -8.64 -4.51 8.92
C TYR A 69 -9.51 -3.28 9.13
N CYS A 70 -9.68 -2.88 10.38
CA CYS A 70 -10.29 -1.63 10.76
C CYS A 70 -9.21 -0.56 10.94
N LEU A 71 -9.43 0.59 10.32
CA LEU A 71 -8.67 1.81 10.51
C LEU A 71 -9.58 2.83 11.20
N GLN A 72 -9.37 3.02 12.50
CA GLN A 72 -10.11 3.98 13.32
C GLN A 72 -9.33 5.29 13.40
N THR A 73 -9.91 6.35 12.86
CA THR A 73 -9.42 7.74 13.01
C THR A 73 -10.19 8.43 14.15
N PRO A 74 -9.83 9.67 14.53
CA PRO A 74 -10.62 10.43 15.51
C PRO A 74 -12.06 10.71 15.05
N THR A 75 -12.31 10.72 13.74
CA THR A 75 -13.59 11.19 13.18
C THR A 75 -14.36 10.14 12.40
N HIS A 76 -13.68 9.14 11.84
CA HIS A 76 -14.29 8.13 10.98
C HIS A 76 -13.72 6.73 11.27
N ARG A 77 -14.44 5.74 10.75
CA ARG A 77 -14.02 4.35 10.71
C ARG A 77 -13.99 3.89 9.27
N TYR A 78 -12.85 3.33 8.89
CA TYR A 78 -12.64 2.73 7.58
C TYR A 78 -12.31 1.25 7.73
N HIS A 79 -12.59 0.49 6.68
CA HIS A 79 -12.20 -0.90 6.59
C HIS A 79 -11.39 -1.14 5.32
N VAL A 80 -10.36 -1.97 5.43
CA VAL A 80 -9.69 -2.57 4.28
C VAL A 80 -10.02 -4.05 4.26
N VAL A 81 -10.59 -4.50 3.15
CA VAL A 81 -10.88 -5.91 2.89
C VAL A 81 -9.88 -6.42 1.87
N VAL A 82 -9.17 -7.48 2.22
CA VAL A 82 -8.17 -8.14 1.39
C VAL A 82 -8.68 -9.51 1.00
N PHE A 83 -8.71 -9.80 -0.30
CA PHE A 83 -9.00 -11.12 -0.86
C PHE A 83 -7.70 -11.72 -1.40
N SER A 84 -7.23 -12.78 -0.76
CA SER A 84 -6.04 -13.54 -1.15
C SER A 84 -6.45 -14.83 -1.85
N ARG A 85 -5.79 -15.16 -2.95
CA ARG A 85 -6.06 -16.37 -3.73
C ARG A 85 -4.78 -17.05 -4.15
N HIS A 86 -4.90 -18.33 -4.48
CA HIS A 86 -3.82 -19.02 -5.17
C HIS A 86 -3.62 -18.43 -6.56
N LEU A 87 -2.36 -18.29 -6.95
CA LEU A 87 -1.92 -17.91 -8.27
C LEU A 87 -0.75 -18.79 -8.67
N GLU A 88 -0.85 -19.42 -9.84
CA GLU A 88 0.23 -20.24 -10.39
C GLU A 88 1.49 -19.40 -10.64
N ASP A 89 2.66 -19.95 -10.35
CA ASP A 89 3.94 -19.25 -10.47
C ASP A 89 4.19 -18.72 -11.89
N ALA A 90 3.76 -19.47 -12.90
CA ALA A 90 3.87 -19.07 -14.31
C ALA A 90 3.01 -17.85 -14.68
N GLN A 91 1.96 -17.57 -13.91
CA GLN A 91 1.09 -16.41 -14.09
C GLN A 91 1.52 -15.20 -13.24
N ARG A 92 2.40 -15.42 -12.26
CA ARG A 92 2.87 -14.38 -11.35
C ARG A 92 3.89 -13.48 -12.04
N THR A 93 3.56 -12.19 -12.14
CA THR A 93 4.47 -11.18 -12.65
C THR A 93 4.37 -9.87 -11.87
N ASP A 94 5.51 -9.24 -11.62
CA ASP A 94 5.62 -7.95 -10.94
C ASP A 94 5.34 -6.76 -11.88
N ARG A 95 4.91 -7.02 -13.12
CA ARG A 95 4.69 -6.01 -14.16
C ARG A 95 3.26 -5.47 -14.14
N VAL A 96 3.08 -4.24 -14.64
CA VAL A 96 1.76 -3.61 -14.79
C VAL A 96 0.80 -4.41 -15.66
N ILE A 97 1.33 -5.16 -16.62
CA ILE A 97 0.58 -5.99 -17.58
C ILE A 97 0.15 -7.35 -17.00
N ALA A 98 0.29 -7.57 -15.69
CA ALA A 98 -0.21 -8.78 -15.05
C ALA A 98 -1.72 -8.92 -15.31
N GLU A 99 -2.15 -10.11 -15.75
CA GLU A 99 -3.57 -10.42 -16.00
C GLU A 99 -4.22 -11.18 -14.83
N ALA A 100 -3.41 -11.60 -13.85
CA ALA A 100 -3.85 -12.30 -12.66
C ALA A 100 -3.04 -11.84 -11.44
N TRP A 101 -3.65 -11.93 -10.26
CA TRP A 101 -3.07 -11.40 -9.03
C TRP A 101 -3.23 -12.34 -7.82
N ASP A 102 -2.19 -12.43 -6.99
CA ASP A 102 -2.24 -13.16 -5.71
C ASP A 102 -3.27 -12.53 -4.76
N LEU A 103 -3.46 -11.21 -4.83
CA LEU A 103 -4.50 -10.54 -4.06
C LEU A 103 -5.16 -9.36 -4.77
N THR A 104 -6.37 -9.08 -4.33
CA THR A 104 -7.12 -7.84 -4.60
C THR A 104 -7.65 -7.28 -3.29
N PHE A 105 -7.74 -5.97 -3.16
CA PHE A 105 -8.20 -5.36 -1.92
C PHE A 105 -8.91 -4.03 -2.17
N CYS A 106 -9.72 -3.62 -1.21
CA CYS A 106 -10.44 -2.36 -1.24
C CYS A 106 -10.39 -1.66 0.11
N LEU A 107 -10.50 -0.32 0.10
CA LEU A 107 -10.75 0.51 1.28
C LEU A 107 -12.16 1.07 1.18
N LEU A 108 -12.91 1.06 2.26
CA LEU A 108 -14.25 1.64 2.33
C LEU A 108 -14.49 2.41 3.63
N GLU A 109 -15.51 3.27 3.60
CA GLU A 109 -16.03 3.97 4.77
C GLU A 109 -17.19 3.21 5.40
N GLY A 110 -17.19 3.17 6.75
CA GLY A 110 -18.22 2.53 7.54
C GLY A 110 -18.03 1.02 7.70
N GLU A 111 -19.01 0.38 8.34
CA GLU A 111 -18.98 -1.05 8.65
C GLU A 111 -19.17 -1.92 7.40
N VAL A 112 -18.59 -3.13 7.46
CA VAL A 112 -18.74 -4.17 6.42
C VAL A 112 -19.86 -5.10 6.82
N ASP A 113 -21.06 -4.85 6.30
CA ASP A 113 -22.18 -5.79 6.43
C ASP A 113 -22.05 -6.99 5.48
N ALA A 114 -22.86 -8.03 5.70
CA ALA A 114 -22.79 -9.27 4.95
C ALA A 114 -23.13 -9.09 3.45
N GLU A 115 -24.04 -8.18 3.12
CA GLU A 115 -24.42 -7.90 1.73
C GLU A 115 -23.25 -7.24 0.99
N LEU A 116 -22.63 -6.22 1.59
CA LEU A 116 -21.47 -5.55 1.05
C LEU A 116 -20.28 -6.49 0.94
N MET A 117 -20.05 -7.36 1.93
CA MET A 117 -19.00 -8.37 1.87
C MET A 117 -19.18 -9.32 0.68
N SER A 118 -20.40 -9.83 0.48
CA SER A 118 -20.75 -10.69 -0.66
C SER A 118 -20.53 -9.96 -1.99
N ALA A 119 -21.00 -8.71 -2.10
CA ALA A 119 -20.81 -7.89 -3.29
C ALA A 119 -19.33 -7.62 -3.59
N MET A 120 -18.52 -7.34 -2.56
CA MET A 120 -17.07 -7.13 -2.71
C MET A 120 -16.35 -8.41 -3.12
N ALA A 121 -16.68 -9.56 -2.51
CA ALA A 121 -16.07 -10.84 -2.86
C ALA A 121 -16.33 -11.22 -4.33
N ALA A 122 -17.52 -10.89 -4.85
CA ALA A 122 -17.87 -11.14 -6.24
C ALA A 122 -17.22 -10.16 -7.24
N ASN A 123 -16.97 -8.90 -6.85
CA ASN A 123 -16.62 -7.83 -7.81
C ASN A 123 -15.21 -7.25 -7.65
N VAL A 124 -14.66 -7.13 -6.44
CA VAL A 124 -13.31 -6.56 -6.23
C VAL A 124 -12.24 -7.38 -6.96
N PRO A 125 -12.27 -8.72 -6.93
CA PRO A 125 -11.39 -9.55 -7.76
C PRO A 125 -11.38 -9.28 -9.26
N LEU A 126 -12.53 -8.89 -9.81
CA LEU A 126 -12.72 -8.71 -11.25
C LEU A 126 -12.14 -7.38 -11.75
N GLN A 127 -11.80 -6.47 -10.84
CA GLN A 127 -11.18 -5.17 -11.15
C GLN A 127 -11.97 -4.40 -12.21
N GLU A 128 -11.38 -4.15 -13.40
CA GLU A 128 -11.99 -3.46 -14.53
C GLU A 128 -13.32 -4.12 -14.99
N ALA A 129 -13.44 -5.44 -14.88
CA ALA A 129 -14.63 -6.20 -15.29
C ALA A 129 -15.69 -6.30 -14.18
N GLY A 130 -15.36 -5.87 -12.95
CA GLY A 130 -16.26 -5.92 -11.79
C GLY A 130 -17.12 -4.68 -11.67
N ARG A 131 -18.35 -4.85 -11.18
CA ARG A 131 -19.23 -3.73 -10.82
C ARG A 131 -18.99 -3.36 -9.37
N GLN A 132 -18.19 -2.33 -9.14
CA GLN A 132 -17.77 -1.96 -7.79
C GLN A 132 -18.87 -1.23 -7.02
N HIS A 133 -18.82 -1.36 -5.69
CA HIS A 133 -19.79 -0.69 -4.82
C HIS A 133 -19.40 0.80 -4.65
N PRO A 134 -20.35 1.75 -4.71
CA PRO A 134 -20.07 3.20 -4.59
C PRO A 134 -19.62 3.66 -3.19
N ARG A 135 -19.52 2.73 -2.23
CA ARG A 135 -18.93 2.98 -0.88
C ARG A 135 -17.43 2.70 -0.84
N LEU A 136 -16.88 1.99 -1.83
CA LEU A 136 -15.44 1.76 -1.89
C LEU A 136 -14.76 3.09 -2.22
N LEU A 137 -13.74 3.45 -1.46
CA LEU A 137 -12.90 4.63 -1.69
C LEU A 137 -11.71 4.28 -2.59
N VAL A 138 -11.18 3.07 -2.42
CA VAL A 138 -10.00 2.56 -3.13
C VAL A 138 -10.25 1.12 -3.51
N ILE A 139 -9.79 0.73 -4.71
CA ILE A 139 -9.55 -0.68 -5.04
C ILE A 139 -8.16 -0.84 -5.63
N SER A 140 -7.58 -2.01 -5.44
CA SER A 140 -6.20 -2.28 -5.83
C SER A 140 -5.95 -3.78 -5.94
N ARG A 141 -4.80 -4.15 -6.49
CA ARG A 141 -4.35 -5.52 -6.71
C ARG A 141 -2.83 -5.63 -6.60
N ALA A 142 -2.34 -6.77 -6.14
CA ALA A 142 -0.92 -6.98 -5.88
C ALA A 142 -0.48 -8.44 -6.05
N ASN A 143 0.81 -8.60 -6.33
CA ASN A 143 1.49 -9.90 -6.42
C ASN A 143 2.55 -10.08 -5.35
N LYS A 144 2.73 -11.33 -4.91
CA LYS A 144 3.78 -11.72 -3.98
C LYS A 144 5.14 -11.44 -4.62
N SER A 145 6.06 -10.92 -3.82
CA SER A 145 7.44 -10.72 -4.25
C SER A 145 8.11 -12.06 -4.48
N VAL A 146 8.42 -12.38 -5.74
CA VAL A 146 9.22 -13.56 -6.10
C VAL A 146 10.63 -13.53 -5.49
N ARG A 147 11.09 -12.34 -5.08
CA ARG A 147 12.42 -12.13 -4.49
C ARG A 147 12.45 -12.36 -2.98
N ALA A 148 11.34 -12.14 -2.26
CA ALA A 148 11.36 -12.10 -0.79
C ALA A 148 10.34 -13.03 -0.12
N PHE A 149 9.15 -13.23 -0.69
CA PHE A 149 8.02 -13.81 0.05
C PHE A 149 8.33 -15.23 0.55
N ALA A 150 8.76 -16.11 -0.35
CA ALA A 150 9.09 -17.50 -0.01
C ALA A 150 10.26 -17.57 1.00
N THR A 151 11.34 -16.84 0.74
CA THR A 151 12.52 -16.80 1.63
C THR A 151 12.15 -16.38 3.05
N VAL A 152 11.33 -15.33 3.20
CA VAL A 152 10.89 -14.86 4.52
C VAL A 152 9.99 -15.91 5.18
N SER A 153 9.02 -16.47 4.45
CA SER A 153 8.14 -17.53 4.99
C SER A 153 8.92 -18.74 5.49
N THR A 154 9.89 -19.22 4.71
CA THR A 154 10.72 -20.38 5.07
C THR A 154 11.61 -20.09 6.27
N ALA A 155 12.25 -18.91 6.32
CA ALA A 155 13.08 -18.51 7.45
C ALA A 155 12.25 -18.51 8.75
N LEU A 156 11.10 -17.83 8.73
CA LEU A 156 10.21 -17.73 9.89
C LEU A 156 9.68 -19.10 10.33
N ALA A 157 9.25 -19.96 9.41
CA ALA A 157 8.81 -21.32 9.71
C ALA A 157 9.92 -22.16 10.37
N SER A 158 11.18 -21.89 10.01
CA SER A 158 12.34 -22.58 10.58
C SER A 158 12.79 -22.06 11.96
N GLY A 159 12.09 -21.06 12.51
CA GLY A 159 12.46 -20.40 13.76
C GLY A 159 13.58 -19.36 13.60
N GLN A 160 13.85 -18.93 12.37
CA GLN A 160 14.93 -18.02 12.03
C GLN A 160 14.39 -16.69 11.50
N GLN A 161 15.22 -15.65 11.52
CA GLN A 161 14.91 -14.37 10.87
C GLN A 161 15.47 -14.35 9.44
N PRO A 162 14.81 -13.68 8.48
CA PRO A 162 15.35 -13.52 7.14
C PRO A 162 16.63 -12.68 7.16
N ASP A 163 17.51 -12.90 6.20
CA ASP A 163 18.65 -12.03 5.97
C ASP A 163 18.17 -10.60 5.67
N ILE A 164 18.65 -9.66 6.49
CA ILE A 164 18.28 -8.25 6.44
C ILE A 164 18.77 -7.60 5.14
N ASP A 165 19.92 -7.98 4.62
CA ASP A 165 20.46 -7.35 3.42
C ASP A 165 19.66 -7.79 2.18
N HIS A 166 19.33 -9.09 2.10
CA HIS A 166 18.38 -9.60 1.10
C HIS A 166 16.99 -8.93 1.22
N LEU A 167 16.51 -8.71 2.45
CA LEU A 167 15.23 -8.04 2.69
C LEU A 167 15.25 -6.58 2.21
N LYS A 168 16.38 -5.87 2.36
CA LYS A 168 16.55 -4.49 1.87
C LYS A 168 16.59 -4.41 0.35
N GLU A 169 17.20 -5.38 -0.32
CA GLU A 169 17.26 -5.43 -1.79
C GLU A 169 15.88 -5.58 -2.43
N ALA A 170 15.01 -6.40 -1.82
CA ALA A 170 13.62 -6.52 -2.25
C ALA A 170 12.78 -5.33 -1.78
N GLY A 171 12.85 -5.00 -0.48
CA GLY A 171 12.14 -3.89 0.17
C GLY A 171 10.63 -4.07 0.33
N TYR A 172 10.06 -5.19 -0.12
CA TYR A 172 8.62 -5.48 -0.04
C TYR A 172 8.33 -6.98 -0.10
N LEU A 173 7.21 -7.38 0.51
CA LEU A 173 6.61 -8.71 0.37
C LEU A 173 5.54 -8.76 -0.72
N TYR A 174 4.87 -7.63 -0.96
CA TYR A 174 3.89 -7.46 -2.04
C TYR A 174 4.20 -6.26 -2.90
N ARG A 175 3.90 -6.38 -4.20
CA ARG A 175 3.97 -5.31 -5.18
C ARG A 175 2.61 -5.02 -5.77
N THR A 176 2.09 -3.81 -5.59
CA THR A 176 0.84 -3.38 -6.22
C THR A 176 1.07 -3.13 -7.71
N THR A 177 0.17 -3.60 -8.56
CA THR A 177 0.22 -3.28 -9.99
C THR A 177 -0.54 -2.00 -10.32
N ALA A 178 -1.58 -1.69 -9.54
CA ALA A 178 -2.32 -0.44 -9.62
C ALA A 178 -3.04 -0.15 -8.30
N VAL A 179 -3.21 1.14 -7.98
CA VAL A 179 -4.02 1.61 -6.83
C VAL A 179 -4.99 2.66 -7.37
N TYR A 180 -6.28 2.37 -7.32
CA TYR A 180 -7.33 3.16 -7.95
C TYR A 180 -8.21 3.85 -6.91
N GLY A 181 -8.60 5.10 -7.18
CA GLY A 181 -9.54 5.88 -6.39
C GLY A 181 -10.30 6.85 -7.31
N ASN A 182 -11.05 7.77 -6.71
CA ASN A 182 -11.66 8.90 -7.41
C ASN A 182 -12.58 8.50 -8.59
N GLY A 183 -13.65 7.78 -8.30
CA GLY A 183 -14.68 7.44 -9.29
C GLY A 183 -14.34 6.27 -10.22
N LYS A 184 -13.07 5.84 -10.24
CA LYS A 184 -12.63 4.78 -11.15
C LYS A 184 -13.35 3.46 -10.89
N PHE A 185 -13.88 2.84 -11.95
CA PHE A 185 -14.69 1.60 -11.89
C PHE A 185 -15.99 1.71 -11.08
N GLY A 186 -16.51 2.93 -10.89
CA GLY A 186 -17.76 3.15 -10.16
C GLY A 186 -17.61 3.14 -8.64
N ILE A 187 -16.38 3.17 -8.13
CA ILE A 187 -16.10 3.45 -6.71
C ILE A 187 -16.39 4.92 -6.40
N ALA A 188 -16.36 5.30 -5.12
CA ALA A 188 -16.62 6.67 -4.69
C ALA A 188 -15.69 7.71 -5.38
N ASP A 189 -16.27 8.85 -5.73
CA ASP A 189 -15.54 10.04 -6.17
C ASP A 189 -14.82 10.73 -4.99
N PHE A 190 -13.78 11.50 -5.29
CA PHE A 190 -13.08 12.34 -4.31
C PHE A 190 -14.02 13.32 -3.59
N ASP A 191 -15.10 13.78 -4.23
CA ASP A 191 -16.11 14.63 -3.59
C ASP A 191 -16.69 14.01 -2.31
N ARG A 192 -16.69 12.68 -2.18
CA ARG A 192 -17.12 11.98 -0.96
C ARG A 192 -16.20 12.26 0.24
N ILE A 193 -14.90 12.47 0.01
CA ILE A 193 -13.88 12.56 1.07
C ILE A 193 -13.19 13.93 1.14
N LYS A 194 -13.49 14.85 0.23
CA LYS A 194 -12.87 16.17 0.13
C LYS A 194 -12.96 17.00 1.43
N GLY A 195 -14.00 16.80 2.23
CA GLY A 195 -14.20 17.49 3.52
C GLY A 195 -13.63 16.76 4.73
N TYR A 196 -13.10 15.54 4.56
CA TYR A 196 -12.68 14.71 5.69
C TYR A 196 -11.25 15.03 6.09
N GLN A 197 -11.04 15.36 7.36
CA GLN A 197 -9.70 15.65 7.90
C GLN A 197 -8.75 14.45 7.80
N ASP A 198 -9.27 13.25 7.60
CA ASP A 198 -8.47 12.04 7.48
C ASP A 198 -7.80 11.92 6.11
N PHE A 199 -8.52 12.27 5.03
CA PHE A 199 -8.08 12.06 3.65
C PHE A 199 -8.08 13.32 2.77
N TRP A 200 -8.01 14.51 3.37
CA TRP A 200 -8.01 15.79 2.63
C TRP A 200 -6.81 15.97 1.67
N GLN A 201 -5.71 15.24 1.88
CA GLN A 201 -4.51 15.37 1.04
C GLN A 201 -4.58 14.42 -0.15
N PRO A 202 -4.00 14.78 -1.30
CA PRO A 202 -3.93 13.90 -2.45
C PRO A 202 -3.38 12.52 -2.09
N PHE A 203 -4.05 11.48 -2.62
CA PHE A 203 -3.67 10.07 -2.45
C PHE A 203 -3.73 9.50 -1.03
N SER A 204 -4.24 10.23 -0.02
CA SER A 204 -4.23 9.75 1.38
C SER A 204 -4.99 8.44 1.57
N ALA A 205 -6.18 8.31 0.97
CA ALA A 205 -6.96 7.08 1.02
C ALA A 205 -6.22 5.90 0.37
N GLN A 206 -5.60 6.14 -0.80
CA GLN A 206 -4.79 5.15 -1.51
C GLN A 206 -3.57 4.73 -0.68
N MET A 207 -2.88 5.69 -0.04
CA MET A 207 -1.75 5.41 0.84
C MET A 207 -2.19 4.65 2.09
N ALA A 208 -3.39 4.91 2.64
CA ALA A 208 -3.93 4.16 3.77
C ALA A 208 -4.22 2.70 3.39
N ALA A 209 -4.82 2.47 2.22
CA ALA A 209 -5.04 1.13 1.69
C ALA A 209 -3.72 0.36 1.51
N VAL A 210 -2.69 1.03 0.96
CA VAL A 210 -1.35 0.44 0.78
C VAL A 210 -0.63 0.21 2.11
N TYR A 211 -0.79 1.10 3.09
CA TYR A 211 -0.28 0.90 4.43
C TYR A 211 -0.86 -0.37 5.05
N ILE A 212 -2.17 -0.59 4.94
CA ILE A 212 -2.78 -1.82 5.46
C ILE A 212 -2.32 -3.05 4.68
N LEU A 213 -2.13 -2.96 3.36
CA LEU A 213 -1.55 -4.06 2.59
C LEU A 213 -0.16 -4.47 3.11
N ARG A 214 0.66 -3.49 3.52
CA ARG A 214 1.97 -3.76 4.16
C ARG A 214 1.78 -4.58 5.43
N GLU A 215 0.83 -4.21 6.28
CA GLU A 215 0.54 -4.93 7.53
C GLU A 215 0.05 -6.35 7.23
N PHE A 216 -0.91 -6.49 6.31
CA PHE A 216 -1.39 -7.79 5.83
C PHE A 216 -0.26 -8.68 5.29
N SER A 217 0.70 -8.11 4.56
CA SER A 217 1.80 -8.91 4.00
C SER A 217 2.64 -9.59 5.07
N VAL A 218 2.83 -8.93 6.22
CA VAL A 218 3.56 -9.48 7.36
C VAL A 218 2.70 -10.50 8.09
N ASP A 219 1.43 -10.17 8.35
CA ASP A 219 0.50 -11.09 9.02
C ASP A 219 0.33 -12.40 8.23
N GLN A 220 0.24 -12.30 6.89
CA GLN A 220 0.09 -13.45 6.02
C GLN A 220 1.35 -14.31 5.99
N VAL A 221 2.54 -13.72 5.85
CA VAL A 221 3.78 -14.53 5.81
C VAL A 221 4.04 -15.23 7.14
N GLU A 222 3.72 -14.59 8.26
CA GLU A 222 3.79 -15.21 9.59
C GLU A 222 2.72 -16.30 9.79
N HIS A 223 1.52 -16.10 9.26
CA HIS A 223 0.48 -17.13 9.27
C HIS A 223 0.92 -18.38 8.53
N ILE A 224 1.39 -18.23 7.28
CA ILE A 224 1.89 -19.35 6.47
C ILE A 224 3.05 -20.05 7.20
N ALA A 225 3.97 -19.28 7.79
CA ALA A 225 5.07 -19.84 8.57
C ALA A 225 4.60 -20.66 9.77
N ARG A 226 3.62 -20.16 10.55
CA ARG A 226 3.02 -20.90 11.67
C ARG A 226 2.26 -22.14 11.23
N GLN A 227 1.57 -22.10 10.09
CA GLN A 227 0.86 -23.25 9.56
C GLN A 227 1.83 -24.35 9.10
N ALA A 228 3.00 -23.96 8.58
CA ALA A 228 4.04 -24.89 8.17
C ALA A 228 4.72 -25.61 9.36
N ASP A 229 4.98 -24.90 10.46
CA ASP A 229 5.63 -25.48 11.65
C ASP A 229 5.20 -24.73 12.94
N PRO A 230 4.05 -25.07 13.54
CA PRO A 230 3.53 -24.36 14.71
C PRO A 230 4.45 -24.41 15.94
N GLY A 231 5.31 -25.43 16.04
CA GLY A 231 6.20 -25.65 17.17
C GLY A 231 7.48 -24.83 17.12
N ARG A 232 7.88 -24.37 15.93
CA ARG A 232 9.15 -23.66 15.71
C ARG A 232 8.99 -22.27 15.12
N ALA A 233 7.90 -22.00 14.42
CA ALA A 233 7.73 -20.75 13.70
C ALA A 233 7.85 -19.52 14.61
N VAL A 234 8.56 -18.49 14.13
CA VAL A 234 8.75 -17.22 14.83
C VAL A 234 8.07 -16.06 14.09
N ALA A 235 7.71 -15.01 14.83
CA ALA A 235 7.27 -13.76 14.23
C ALA A 235 8.44 -13.01 13.59
N LEU A 236 8.14 -12.14 12.62
CA LEU A 236 9.15 -11.28 12.01
C LEU A 236 9.63 -10.23 13.02
N HIS A 237 10.93 -10.11 13.18
CA HIS A 237 11.51 -9.16 14.12
C HIS A 237 11.13 -7.72 13.74
N PRO A 238 10.76 -6.86 14.72
CA PRO A 238 10.34 -5.48 14.44
C PRO A 238 11.35 -4.66 13.61
N ASP A 239 12.65 -4.89 13.83
CA ASP A 239 13.70 -4.19 13.06
C ASP A 239 13.72 -4.61 11.59
N ALA A 240 13.53 -5.90 11.30
CA ALA A 240 13.40 -6.41 9.93
C ALA A 240 12.15 -5.83 9.27
N ARG A 241 11.04 -5.80 10.01
CA ARG A 241 9.76 -5.26 9.56
C ARG A 241 9.90 -3.81 9.09
N ARG A 242 10.73 -2.97 9.72
CA ARG A 242 10.90 -1.54 9.32
C ARG A 242 11.44 -1.35 7.90
N TYR A 243 12.12 -2.33 7.33
CA TYR A 243 12.62 -2.27 5.94
C TYR A 243 11.56 -2.61 4.90
N LEU A 244 10.42 -3.17 5.33
CA LEU A 244 9.32 -3.50 4.43
C LEU A 244 8.47 -2.28 4.12
N GLY A 245 8.31 -1.99 2.84
CA GLY A 245 7.22 -1.20 2.28
C GLY A 245 6.32 -2.06 1.38
N ILE A 246 5.70 -1.41 0.41
CA ILE A 246 4.98 -2.06 -0.69
C ILE A 246 5.61 -1.61 -2.00
N GLY A 247 5.96 -2.57 -2.86
CA GLY A 247 6.46 -2.28 -4.18
C GLY A 247 5.35 -1.67 -5.04
N ASN A 248 5.72 -0.81 -5.99
CA ASN A 248 4.78 -0.28 -6.97
C ASN A 248 5.25 -0.62 -8.39
N ALA A 249 4.39 -1.25 -9.20
CA ALA A 249 4.70 -1.60 -10.58
C ALA A 249 4.48 -0.43 -11.58
N THR A 250 3.81 0.65 -11.17
CA THR A 250 3.49 1.79 -12.05
C THR A 250 3.82 3.14 -11.43
N GLY A 251 4.72 3.91 -12.06
CA GLY A 251 4.92 5.33 -11.77
C GLY A 251 3.97 6.28 -12.52
N LEU A 252 3.12 5.72 -13.40
CA LEU A 252 2.35 6.47 -14.41
C LEU A 252 1.33 7.44 -13.82
N GLY A 253 0.76 7.16 -12.64
CA GLY A 253 -0.18 8.07 -11.99
C GLY A 253 0.47 9.29 -11.34
N MET A 254 1.77 9.20 -10.99
CA MET A 254 2.51 10.31 -10.36
C MET A 254 3.19 11.25 -11.37
N ALA A 255 3.47 10.76 -12.58
CA ALA A 255 4.08 11.59 -13.63
C ALA A 255 3.23 12.83 -14.02
N PRO A 256 1.89 12.74 -14.16
CA PRO A 256 1.05 13.92 -14.41
C PRO A 256 1.00 14.92 -13.25
N PHE A 257 1.18 14.48 -12.00
CA PHE A 257 1.22 15.38 -10.85
C PHE A 257 2.42 16.31 -10.93
N LEU A 258 3.61 15.77 -11.20
CA LEU A 258 4.88 16.52 -11.32
C LEU A 258 4.94 17.45 -12.54
N ILE A 259 4.12 17.19 -13.58
CA ILE A 259 4.10 18.03 -14.80
C ILE A 259 3.18 19.25 -14.60
N ASN A 260 2.13 19.11 -13.80
CA ASN A 260 1.07 20.13 -13.69
C ASN A 260 1.09 20.93 -12.37
N HIS A 261 2.02 20.63 -11.44
CA HIS A 261 2.18 21.30 -10.14
C HIS A 261 3.67 21.44 -9.80
#